data_AF-A0A355B5R4-F1
#
_entry.id   AF-A0A355B5R4-F1
#
_cell.length_a   1.000
_cell.length_b   1.000
_cell.length_c   1.000
_cell.angle_alpha   90.00
_cell.angle_beta   90.00
_cell.angle_gamma   90.00
#
_symmetry.space_group_name_H-M   'P 1'
#
loop_
_entity.id
_entity.type
_entity.pdbx_description
1 polymer ?
#
loop_
_entity_poly.entity_id
_entity_poly.type
_entity_poly.pdbx_seq_one_letter_code
_entity_poly.pdbx_strand_id
1 'polypeptide(L)'
;MDPRKDSMVAGERTIDKPELPAQGYVFTMSADTETVEGEGQLKLGRHRHFEVFCDEPERIGGQDAHPQLLCYIAWGWVSDCSPSLRGTCT
;
A
#
# COMPACT_ATOMS: atom_id res chain seq x y z
N MET A 1 -3.86 -0.34 -21.67
CA MET A 1 -3.04 -1.55 -21.86
C MET A 1 -3.62 -2.62 -20.95
N ASP A 2 -3.94 -3.82 -21.46
CA ASP A 2 -4.53 -4.88 -20.64
C ASP A 2 -3.42 -5.73 -20.01
N PRO A 3 -3.16 -5.66 -18.70
CA PRO A 3 -2.06 -6.39 -18.06
C PRO A 3 -2.22 -7.92 -18.14
N ARG A 4 -3.41 -8.43 -18.49
CA ARG A 4 -3.66 -9.86 -18.69
C ARG A 4 -3.16 -10.37 -20.06
N LYS A 5 -2.71 -9.49 -20.94
CA LYS A 5 -2.17 -9.82 -22.27
C LYS A 5 -0.65 -9.69 -22.34
N ASP A 6 0.02 -9.55 -21.20
CA ASP A 6 1.48 -9.41 -21.18
C ASP A 6 2.15 -10.73 -21.63
N SER A 7 3.23 -10.62 -22.40
CA SER A 7 3.98 -11.79 -22.87
C SER A 7 4.64 -12.50 -21.68
N MET A 8 4.68 -13.83 -21.67
CA MET A 8 5.44 -14.58 -20.67
C MET A 8 6.91 -14.77 -21.08
N VAL A 9 7.29 -14.32 -22.27
CA VAL A 9 8.65 -14.42 -22.82
C VAL A 9 9.51 -13.26 -22.31
N ALA A 10 10.67 -13.57 -21.73
CA ALA A 10 11.63 -12.55 -21.29
C ALA A 10 12.14 -11.73 -22.49
N GLY A 11 12.13 -10.40 -22.36
CA GLY A 11 12.44 -9.45 -23.43
C GLY A 11 11.21 -8.90 -24.15
N GLU A 12 10.04 -9.53 -23.98
CA GLU A 12 8.78 -9.12 -24.62
C GLU A 12 7.74 -8.59 -23.63
N ARG A 13 8.02 -8.64 -22.32
CA ARG A 13 7.10 -8.13 -21.31
C ARG A 13 7.07 -6.61 -21.35
N THR A 14 5.97 -6.04 -20.88
CA THR A 14 5.86 -4.59 -20.70
C THR A 14 7.00 -4.02 -19.87
N ILE A 15 7.52 -4.77 -18.88
CA ILE A 15 8.63 -4.36 -18.02
C ILE A 15 10.01 -4.42 -18.71
N ASP A 16 10.13 -5.09 -19.86
CA ASP A 16 11.41 -5.29 -20.57
C ASP A 16 11.68 -4.20 -21.62
N LYS A 17 10.77 -3.24 -21.78
CA LYS A 17 10.88 -2.19 -22.79
C LYS A 17 12.09 -1.27 -22.54
N PRO A 18 12.85 -0.91 -23.58
CA PRO A 18 14.11 -0.18 -23.43
C PRO A 18 13.96 1.24 -22.86
N GLU A 19 12.77 1.84 -22.99
CA GLU A 19 12.47 3.14 -22.37
C GLU A 19 12.22 3.07 -20.86
N LEU A 20 12.04 1.87 -20.29
CA LEU A 20 11.81 1.68 -18.86
C LEU A 20 13.14 1.42 -18.13
N PRO A 21 13.28 1.86 -16.87
CA PRO A 21 14.46 1.54 -16.07
C PRO A 21 14.60 0.03 -15.87
N ALA A 22 15.73 -0.54 -16.32
CA ALA A 22 16.00 -1.98 -16.23
C ALA A 22 15.97 -2.55 -14.80
N GLN A 23 16.20 -1.70 -13.79
CA GLN A 23 16.17 -2.07 -12.37
C GLN A 23 14.77 -1.96 -11.73
N GLY A 24 13.75 -1.54 -12.49
CA GLY A 24 12.45 -1.14 -11.95
C GLY A 24 12.52 0.17 -11.15
N TYR A 25 11.45 0.46 -10.40
CA TYR A 25 11.39 1.60 -9.49
C TYR A 25 11.46 1.11 -8.05
N VAL A 26 12.34 1.73 -7.27
CA VAL A 26 12.35 1.58 -5.81
C VAL A 26 11.73 2.84 -5.23
N PHE A 27 10.59 2.68 -4.56
CA PHE A 27 9.95 3.75 -3.82
C PHE A 27 10.16 3.49 -2.33
N THR A 28 10.76 4.44 -1.64
CA THR A 28 10.78 4.47 -0.18
C THR A 28 9.66 5.39 0.27
N MET A 29 8.66 4.84 0.94
CA MET A 29 7.58 5.58 1.58
C MET A 29 7.73 5.43 3.08
N SER A 30 7.63 6.55 3.81
CA SER A 30 7.60 6.58 5.27
C SER A 30 6.27 7.17 5.73
N ALA A 31 5.76 6.64 6.83
CA ALA A 31 4.65 7.21 7.56
C ALA A 31 5.04 7.22 9.03
N ASP A 32 5.06 8.41 9.63
CA ASP A 32 5.33 8.56 11.05
C ASP A 32 4.03 8.30 11.83
N THR A 33 4.12 7.49 12.88
CA THR A 33 3.00 7.16 13.76
C THR A 33 3.42 7.28 15.21
N GLU A 34 2.51 7.74 16.05
CA GLU A 34 2.69 7.79 17.50
C GLU A 34 1.89 6.66 18.15
N THR A 35 2.47 5.96 19.11
CA THR A 35 1.71 5.02 19.96
C THR A 35 0.80 5.83 20.88
N VAL A 36 -0.48 5.45 20.96
CA VAL A 36 -1.43 6.08 21.86
C VAL A 36 -1.20 5.58 23.28
N GLU A 37 -0.95 6.49 24.22
CA GLU A 37 -0.65 6.15 25.61
C GLU A 37 -1.83 5.38 26.25
N GLY A 38 -1.52 4.26 26.92
CA GLY A 38 -2.51 3.42 27.58
C GLY A 38 -3.27 2.46 26.67
N GLU A 39 -3.15 2.58 25.35
CA GLU A 39 -3.94 1.80 24.37
C GLU A 39 -3.16 0.63 23.74
N GLY A 40 -2.13 0.14 24.41
CA GLY A 40 -1.34 -1.01 23.96
C GLY A 40 -0.58 -0.74 22.66
N GLN A 41 -0.93 -1.46 21.59
CA GLN A 41 -0.31 -1.34 20.27
C GLN A 41 -1.05 -0.41 19.29
N LEU A 42 -2.06 0.33 19.75
CA LEU A 42 -2.74 1.33 18.93
C LEU A 42 -1.77 2.45 18.54
N LYS A 43 -1.70 2.74 17.24
CA LYS A 43 -0.85 3.79 16.67
C LYS A 43 -1.69 4.75 15.86
N LEU A 44 -1.35 6.03 15.93
CA LEU A 44 -2.00 7.12 15.21
C LEU A 44 -0.99 7.79 14.28
N GLY A 45 -1.24 7.72 12.98
CA GLY A 45 -0.54 8.49 11.95
C GLY A 45 -1.35 9.72 11.56
N ARG A 46 -0.68 10.85 11.35
CA ARG A 46 -1.30 12.08 10.85
C ARG A 46 -0.67 12.52 9.55
N HIS A 47 -1.50 12.79 8.55
CA HIS A 47 -1.04 13.39 7.30
C HIS A 47 -2.01 14.48 6.84
N ARG A 48 -1.57 15.74 6.90
CA ARG A 48 -2.40 16.92 6.61
C ARG A 48 -3.68 16.92 7.46
N HIS A 49 -4.86 16.74 6.84
CA HIS A 49 -6.17 16.73 7.50
C HIS A 49 -6.67 15.32 7.82
N PHE A 50 -5.85 14.29 7.60
CA PHE A 50 -6.24 12.90 7.78
C PHE A 50 -5.53 12.28 8.98
N GLU A 51 -6.30 11.51 9.73
CA GLU A 51 -5.84 10.66 10.81
C GLU A 51 -6.05 9.20 10.41
N VAL A 52 -5.04 8.36 10.63
CA VAL A 52 -5.09 6.93 10.33
C VAL A 52 -4.67 6.18 11.57
N PHE A 53 -5.51 5.26 12.01
CA PHE A 53 -5.20 4.35 13.10
C PHE A 53 -4.76 3.00 12.54
N CYS A 54 -3.74 2.41 13.13
CA CYS A 54 -3.43 1.00 12.98
C CYS A 54 -3.30 0.36 14.35
N ASP A 55 -3.74 -0.89 14.44
CA ASP A 55 -3.71 -1.66 15.67
C ASP A 55 -3.25 -3.08 15.34
N GLU A 56 -2.61 -3.70 16.32
CA GLU A 56 -2.11 -5.05 16.18
C GLU A 56 -3.11 -6.05 16.81
N PRO A 57 -3.04 -7.33 16.44
CA PRO A 57 -3.92 -8.33 17.04
C PRO A 57 -3.55 -8.59 18.50
N GLU A 58 -4.52 -9.08 19.27
CA GLU A 58 -4.39 -9.39 20.71
C GLU A 58 -3.14 -10.20 21.05
N ARG A 59 -2.76 -11.16 20.19
CA ARG A 59 -1.58 -12.04 20.40
C ARG A 59 -0.24 -11.29 20.53
N ILE A 60 -0.15 -10.03 20.08
CA ILE A 60 1.03 -9.17 20.25
C ILE A 60 0.72 -7.86 20.98
N GLY A 61 -0.42 -7.80 21.69
CA GLY A 61 -0.74 -6.72 22.62
C GLY A 61 -1.50 -5.53 22.03
N GLY A 62 -2.16 -5.69 20.89
CA GLY A 62 -3.17 -4.73 20.43
C GLY A 62 -4.60 -5.23 20.65
N GLN A 63 -5.58 -4.51 20.10
CA GLN A 63 -7.01 -4.78 20.30
C GLN A 63 -7.71 -5.23 19.00
N ASP A 64 -6.96 -5.37 17.90
CA ASP A 64 -7.48 -5.68 16.56
C ASP A 64 -8.61 -4.71 16.10
N ALA A 65 -8.67 -3.50 16.67
CA ALA A 65 -9.74 -2.54 16.43
C ALA A 65 -9.59 -1.78 15.09
N HIS A 66 -8.37 -1.80 14.54
CA HIS A 66 -8.02 -1.16 13.28
C HIS A 66 -7.10 -2.07 12.45
N PRO A 67 -7.07 -1.94 11.12
CA PRO A 67 -6.17 -2.70 10.27
C PRO A 67 -4.71 -2.55 10.68
N GLN A 68 -3.95 -3.66 10.61
CA GLN A 68 -2.51 -3.64 10.83
C GLN A 68 -1.81 -2.75 9.79
N LEU A 69 -0.65 -2.18 10.13
CA LEU A 69 0.07 -1.25 9.24
C LEU A 69 0.31 -1.84 7.83
N LEU A 70 0.68 -3.11 7.74
CA LEU A 70 0.92 -3.79 6.46
C LEU A 70 -0.35 -3.89 5.59
N CYS A 71 -1.54 -3.95 6.19
CA CYS A 71 -2.80 -4.00 5.46
C CYS A 71 -3.03 -2.70 4.67
N TYR A 72 -2.71 -1.54 5.26
CA TYR A 72 -2.81 -0.25 4.56
C TYR A 72 -1.85 -0.16 3.37
N ILE A 73 -0.62 -0.66 3.51
CA ILE A 73 0.35 -0.70 2.41
C ILE A 73 -0.19 -1.59 1.30
N ALA A 74 -0.63 -2.81 1.62
CA ALA A 74 -1.18 -3.73 0.63
C ALA A 74 -2.41 -3.16 -0.08
N TRP A 75 -3.34 -2.52 0.64
CA TRP A 75 -4.51 -1.89 0.04
C TRP A 75 -4.16 -0.69 -0.84
N GLY A 76 -3.20 0.14 -0.43
CA GLY A 76 -2.68 1.22 -1.27
C GLY A 76 -2.14 0.68 -2.60
N TRP A 77 -1.31 -0.35 -2.53
CA TRP A 77 -0.75 -1.02 -3.71
C TRP A 77 -1.83 -1.61 -4.61
N VAL A 78 -2.86 -2.26 -4.05
CA VAL A 78 -3.97 -2.83 -4.84
C VAL A 78 -4.82 -1.73 -5.49
N SER A 79 -5.06 -0.62 -4.77
CA SER A 79 -5.81 0.52 -5.32
C SER A 79 -5.09 1.21 -6.47
N ASP A 80 -3.76 1.30 -6.42
CA ASP A 80 -2.96 1.86 -7.50
C ASP A 80 -2.81 0.92 -8.69
N CYS A 81 -2.74 -0.40 -8.43
CA CYS A 81 -2.67 -1.44 -9.46
C CYS A 81 -4.02 -1.69 -10.17
N SER A 82 -5.12 -1.07 -9.76
CA SER A 82 -6.43 -1.23 -10.39
C SER A 82 -6.79 -0.02 -11.27
N PRO A 83 -6.70 -0.13 -12.61
CA PRO A 83 -7.20 0.91 -13.50
C PRO A 83 -8.71 1.15 -13.37
N SER A 84 -9.47 0.24 -12.77
CA SER A 84 -10.94 0.30 -12.71
C SER A 84 -11.50 1.24 -11.63
N LEU A 85 -10.68 1.73 -10.71
CA LEU A 85 -11.12 2.65 -9.64
C LEU A 85 -10.86 4.14 -9.94
N ARG A 86 -10.23 4.47 -11.07
CA ARG A 86 -9.98 5.88 -11.48
C ARG A 86 -11.15 6.50 -12.26
N GLY A 87 -12.35 5.90 -12.26
CA GLY A 87 -13.35 6.14 -13.31
C GLY A 87 -14.83 6.16 -12.95
N THR A 88 -15.25 6.40 -11.71
CA THR A 88 -16.68 6.64 -11.42
C THR A 88 -16.89 7.86 -10.53
N CYS A 89 -16.62 9.04 -11.11
CA CYS A 89 -17.40 10.23 -10.80
C CYS A 89 -18.39 10.43 -11.96
N THR A 90 -19.65 10.06 -11.74
CA THR A 90 -20.85 10.62 -12.37
C THR A 90 -21.96 10.57 -11.35
#